data_AF-A0AAU1DBL4-F1
#
_entry.id   AF-A0AAU1DBL4-F1
#
_cell.length_a   1.000
_cell.length_b   1.000
_cell.length_c   1.000
_cell.angle_alpha   90.00
_cell.angle_beta   90.00
_cell.angle_gamma   90.00
#
_symmetry.space_group_name_H-M   'P 1'
#
loop_
_entity.id
_entity.type
_entity.pdbx_description
1 polymer ?
#
loop_
_entity_poly.entity_id
_entity_poly.type
_entity_poly.pdbx_seq_one_letter_code
_entity_poly.pdbx_strand_id
1 'polypeptide(L)'
;MARDARLSARVGVCVTMPEDLLARVDEILAGEQRLKIEFDEADSPEQLDLLRTGALSFGVMRVFRDEDGLAARTLADRPLGVVLSPDHPLTGHCVLSWADLADQELL
;
A
#
# COMPACT_ATOMS: atom_id res chain seq x y z
N MET A 1 2.31 28.63 28.22
CA MET A 1 2.04 28.72 26.77
C MET A 1 2.21 27.32 26.20
N ALA A 2 1.11 26.56 26.10
CA ALA A 2 1.13 25.18 25.62
C ALA A 2 1.14 25.21 24.09
N ARG A 3 2.22 24.70 23.49
CA ARG A 3 2.33 24.55 22.05
C ARG A 3 1.43 23.38 21.67
N ASP A 4 0.26 23.69 21.13
CA ASP A 4 -0.65 22.75 20.47
C ASP A 4 0.01 22.31 19.15
N ALA A 5 1.13 21.59 19.26
CA ALA A 5 1.81 21.02 18.12
C ALA A 5 1.03 19.76 17.75
N ARG A 6 0.12 19.87 16.79
CA ARG A 6 -0.39 18.69 16.10
C ARG A 6 0.83 17.85 15.68
N LEU A 7 0.91 16.64 16.19
CA LEU A 7 1.94 15.68 15.79
C LEU A 7 1.75 15.42 14.29
N SER A 8 2.81 15.59 13.50
CA SER A 8 2.79 15.31 12.06
C SER A 8 3.38 13.93 11.79
N ALA A 9 2.73 13.13 10.95
CA ALA A 9 3.22 11.82 10.53
C ALA A 9 3.45 11.82 9.02
N ARG A 10 4.67 11.43 8.61
CA ARG A 10 5.01 11.22 7.20
C ARG A 10 4.80 9.76 6.84
N VAL A 11 4.05 9.51 5.79
CA VAL A 11 3.63 8.18 5.37
C VAL A 11 4.13 7.92 3.95
N GLY A 12 5.01 6.94 3.81
CA GLY A 12 5.47 6.48 2.50
C GLY A 12 4.38 5.69 1.78
N VAL A 13 4.16 5.97 0.50
CA VAL A 13 3.22 5.23 -0.35
C VAL A 13 3.88 4.84 -1.67
N CYS A 14 3.56 3.65 -2.16
CA CYS A 14 3.94 3.26 -3.52
C CYS A 14 3.13 4.08 -4.54
N VAL A 15 3.70 4.32 -5.72
CA VAL A 15 2.97 4.87 -6.86
C VAL A 15 1.70 4.06 -7.14
N THR A 16 0.58 4.74 -7.44
CA THR A 16 -0.75 4.14 -7.73
C THR A 16 -1.43 3.42 -6.54
N MET A 17 -1.41 4.04 -5.36
CA MET A 17 -2.24 3.56 -4.25
C MET A 17 -3.72 3.89 -4.47
N PRO A 18 -4.64 2.92 -4.30
CA PRO A 18 -6.08 3.19 -4.32
C PRO A 18 -6.49 4.23 -3.25
N GLU A 19 -7.36 5.18 -3.63
CA GLU A 19 -7.81 6.26 -2.75
C GLU A 19 -8.47 5.76 -1.47
N ASP A 20 -9.20 4.64 -1.55
CA ASP A 20 -9.86 4.02 -0.41
C ASP A 20 -8.87 3.46 0.63
N LEU A 21 -7.67 3.05 0.19
CA LEU A 21 -6.60 2.66 1.12
C LEU A 21 -5.95 3.88 1.78
N LEU A 22 -5.79 5.00 1.06
CA LEU A 22 -5.30 6.25 1.65
C LEU A 22 -6.27 6.79 2.70
N ALA A 23 -7.57 6.78 2.40
CA ALA A 23 -8.62 7.13 3.35
C ALA A 23 -8.58 6.22 4.59
N ARG A 24 -8.35 4.92 4.41
CA ARG A 24 -8.24 3.97 5.52
C ARG A 24 -7.02 4.24 6.41
N VAL A 25 -5.90 4.66 5.83
CA VAL A 25 -4.71 5.07 6.59
C VAL A 25 -5.00 6.34 7.39
N ASP A 26 -5.66 7.32 6.76
CA ASP A 26 -6.07 8.56 7.43
C ASP A 26 -6.98 8.26 8.63
N GLU A 27 -8.01 7.42 8.47
CA GLU A 27 -8.88 6.99 9.57
C GLU A 27 -8.12 6.35 10.73
N ILE A 28 -7.16 5.46 10.43
CA ILE A 28 -6.40 4.73 11.45
C ILE A 28 -5.46 5.65 12.22
N LEU A 29 -4.78 6.55 11.51
CA LEU A 29 -3.72 7.40 12.07
C LEU A 29 -4.26 8.71 12.64
N ALA A 30 -5.29 9.30 12.06
CA ALA A 30 -5.88 10.54 12.55
C ALA A 30 -6.41 10.37 13.97
N GLY A 31 -7.04 9.23 14.29
CA GLY A 31 -7.40 8.80 15.65
C GLY A 31 -7.94 9.91 16.59
N GLU A 32 -7.77 9.76 17.90
CA GLU A 32 -8.14 10.82 18.86
C GLU A 32 -7.12 11.97 18.92
N GLN A 33 -5.89 11.76 18.43
CA GLN A 33 -4.79 12.72 18.54
C GLN A 33 -4.67 13.71 17.35
N ARG A 34 -5.51 13.57 16.31
CA ARG A 34 -5.53 14.41 15.10
C ARG A 34 -4.12 14.63 14.52
N LEU A 35 -3.45 13.53 14.18
CA LEU A 35 -2.19 13.60 13.45
C LEU A 35 -2.39 14.34 12.12
N LYS A 36 -1.49 15.25 11.77
CA LYS A 36 -1.43 15.80 10.41
C LYS A 36 -0.66 14.80 9.55
N ILE A 37 -1.33 14.20 8.57
CA ILE A 37 -0.74 13.17 7.71
C ILE A 37 -0.24 13.81 6.42
N GLU A 38 0.99 13.49 6.05
CA GLU A 38 1.62 13.87 4.79
C GLU A 38 2.07 12.60 4.08
N PHE A 39 1.67 12.44 2.82
CA PHE A 39 2.02 11.29 2.00
C PHE A 39 3.20 11.62 1.10
N ASP A 40 4.21 10.75 1.12
CA ASP A 40 5.39 10.85 0.28
C ASP A 40 5.47 9.64 -0.64
N GLU A 41 5.64 9.86 -1.94
CA GLU A 41 5.89 8.77 -2.88
C GLU A 41 7.31 8.24 -2.70
N ALA A 42 7.43 6.94 -2.47
CA ALA A 42 8.70 6.23 -2.37
C ALA A 42 8.46 4.76 -2.70
N ASP A 43 9.43 4.10 -3.37
CA ASP A 43 9.34 2.66 -3.61
C ASP A 43 9.58 1.84 -2.33
N SER A 44 9.32 0.53 -2.37
CA SER A 44 9.37 -0.29 -1.15
C SER A 44 10.77 -0.33 -0.51
N PRO A 45 11.89 -0.53 -1.24
CA PRO A 45 13.22 -0.43 -0.66
C PRO A 45 13.52 0.94 -0.02
N GLU A 46 13.21 2.03 -0.71
CA GLU A 46 13.44 3.39 -0.21
C GLU A 46 12.64 3.65 1.07
N GLN A 47 11.36 3.25 1.12
CA GLN A 47 10.54 3.38 2.31
C GLN A 47 11.12 2.64 3.52
N LEU A 48 11.70 1.43 3.35
CA LEU A 48 12.31 0.70 4.46
C LEU A 48 13.50 1.47 5.05
N ASP A 49 14.34 2.06 4.21
CA ASP A 49 15.48 2.86 4.68
C ASP A 49 15.02 4.16 5.35
N LEU A 50 13.98 4.80 4.83
CA LEU A 50 13.38 5.98 5.45
C LEU A 50 12.69 5.66 6.79
N LEU A 51 12.10 4.47 6.94
CA LEU A 51 11.54 4.00 8.21
C LEU A 51 12.64 3.75 9.24
N ARG A 52 13.74 3.10 8.84
CA ARG A 52 14.89 2.82 9.72
C ARG A 52 15.56 4.11 10.23
N THR A 53 15.61 5.14 9.39
CA THR A 53 16.17 6.45 9.77
C THR A 53 15.17 7.34 10.52
N GLY A 54 13.89 6.97 10.58
CA GLY A 54 12.82 7.77 11.16
C GLY A 54 12.40 8.98 10.31
N ALA A 55 12.87 9.07 9.07
CA ALA A 55 12.43 10.07 8.11
C ALA A 55 10.97 9.86 7.67
N LEU A 56 10.53 8.59 7.64
CA LEU A 56 9.12 8.20 7.60
C LEU A 56 8.68 7.69 8.96
N SER A 57 7.42 8.00 9.31
CA SER A 57 6.76 7.44 10.49
C SER A 57 6.10 6.10 10.18
N PHE A 58 5.56 5.96 8.97
CA PHE A 58 4.89 4.75 8.49
C PHE A 58 5.16 4.54 7.00
N GLY A 59 5.05 3.28 6.54
CA GLY A 59 5.11 2.91 5.13
C GLY A 59 3.90 2.06 4.76
N VAL A 60 3.36 2.27 3.55
CA VAL A 60 2.23 1.52 3.01
C VAL A 60 2.69 0.75 1.78
N MET A 61 2.67 -0.58 1.89
CA MET A 61 3.24 -1.51 0.90
C MET A 61 2.24 -2.59 0.52
N ARG A 62 2.30 -3.06 -0.73
CA ARG A 62 1.41 -4.13 -1.25
C ARG A 62 1.85 -5.52 -0.80
N VAL A 63 3.16 -5.75 -0.66
CA VAL A 63 3.73 -7.01 -0.22
C VAL A 63 4.82 -6.67 0.79
N PHE A 64 4.56 -6.97 2.06
CA PHE A 64 5.53 -6.82 3.11
C PHE A 64 5.95 -8.21 3.57
N ARG A 65 7.26 -8.45 3.64
CA ARG A 65 7.81 -9.58 4.39
C ARG A 65 8.13 -9.09 5.79
N ASP A 66 8.03 -9.95 6.79
CA ASP A 66 8.46 -9.61 8.14
C ASP A 66 9.91 -9.08 8.10
N GLU A 67 10.10 -7.86 8.59
CA GLU A 67 11.38 -7.18 8.68
C GLU A 67 11.67 -6.89 10.15
N ASP A 68 12.89 -7.21 10.59
CA ASP A 68 13.29 -7.02 11.98
C ASP A 68 13.18 -5.54 12.39
N GLY A 69 12.51 -5.32 13.54
CA GLY A 69 12.32 -3.98 14.09
C GLY A 69 11.15 -3.19 13.49
N LEU A 70 10.39 -3.78 12.57
CA LEU A 70 9.16 -3.18 12.04
C LEU A 70 7.93 -4.00 12.41
N ALA A 71 6.90 -3.31 12.87
CA ALA A 71 5.58 -3.91 13.07
C ALA A 71 4.73 -3.69 11.82
N ALA A 72 4.08 -4.74 11.35
CA ALA A 72 3.18 -4.68 10.20
C ALA A 72 1.71 -4.82 10.61
N ARG A 73 0.84 -4.16 9.85
CA ARG A 73 -0.61 -4.32 9.96
C ARG A 73 -1.21 -4.38 8.56
N THR A 74 -1.99 -5.43 8.29
CA THR A 74 -2.75 -5.55 7.04
C THR A 74 -3.84 -4.49 6.99
N LEU A 75 -3.79 -3.63 5.96
CA LEU A 75 -4.85 -2.64 5.69
C LEU A 75 -5.99 -3.23 4.86
N ALA A 76 -5.64 -4.07 3.89
CA ALA A 76 -6.56 -4.87 3.10
C ALA A 76 -5.86 -6.11 2.55
N ASP A 77 -6.63 -7.16 2.33
CA ASP A 77 -6.25 -8.33 1.54
C ASP A 77 -7.22 -8.42 0.37
N ARG A 78 -6.70 -8.32 -0.86
CA ARG A 78 -7.51 -8.30 -2.09
C ARG A 78 -6.94 -9.31 -3.07
N PRO A 79 -7.79 -10.16 -3.68
CA PRO A 79 -7.33 -11.05 -4.72
C PRO A 79 -6.81 -10.25 -5.91
N LEU A 80 -5.67 -10.67 -6.46
CA LEU A 80 -5.18 -10.17 -7.74
C LEU A 80 -6.04 -10.79 -8.85
N GLY A 81 -6.51 -9.96 -9.77
CA GLY A 81 -7.26 -10.39 -10.95
C GLY A 81 -6.50 -10.13 -12.25
N VAL A 82 -6.98 -10.73 -13.33
CA VAL A 82 -6.49 -10.49 -14.69
C VAL A 82 -7.50 -9.64 -15.43
N VAL A 83 -7.05 -8.58 -16.09
CA VAL A 83 -7.88 -7.77 -16.98
C VAL A 83 -7.65 -8.24 -18.41
N LEU A 84 -8.73 -8.62 -19.08
CA LEU A 84 -8.71 -9.14 -20.44
C LEU A 84 -9.51 -8.22 -21.37
N SER A 85 -9.11 -8.16 -22.64
CA SER A 85 -9.97 -7.60 -23.69
C SER A 85 -11.30 -8.38 -23.75
N PRO A 86 -12.44 -7.74 -24.04
CA PRO A 86 -13.73 -8.44 -24.19
C PRO A 86 -13.69 -9.62 -25.18
N ASP A 87 -12.86 -9.51 -26.23
CA ASP A 87 -12.72 -10.52 -27.28
C ASP A 87 -11.63 -11.57 -26.98
N HIS A 88 -11.03 -11.55 -25.78
CA HIS A 88 -9.97 -12.48 -25.41
C HIS A 88 -10.52 -13.91 -25.24
N PRO A 89 -9.83 -14.97 -25.73
CA PRO A 89 -10.31 -16.35 -25.59
C PRO A 89 -10.62 -16.77 -24.16
N LEU A 90 -9.92 -16.19 -23.18
CA LEU A 90 -10.09 -16.48 -21.76
C LEU A 90 -11.26 -15.72 -21.09
N THR A 91 -12.00 -14.84 -21.79
CA THR A 91 -13.12 -14.10 -21.16
C THR A 91 -14.27 -14.99 -20.70
N GLY A 92 -14.39 -16.21 -21.23
CA GLY A 92 -15.34 -17.21 -20.75
C GLY A 92 -15.01 -17.83 -19.39
N HIS A 93 -13.82 -17.57 -18.84
CA HIS A 93 -13.34 -18.15 -17.59
C HIS A 93 -13.48 -17.16 -16.43
N CYS A 94 -14.30 -17.51 -15.43
CA CYS A 94 -14.42 -16.71 -14.20
C CYS A 94 -13.26 -16.93 -13.21
N VAL A 95 -12.47 -17.99 -13.39
CA VAL A 95 -11.28 -18.32 -12.60
C VAL A 95 -10.19 -18.77 -13.57
N LEU A 96 -9.00 -18.19 -13.42
CA LEU A 96 -7.82 -18.54 -14.21
C LEU A 96 -6.75 -19.13 -13.31
N SER A 97 -6.17 -20.23 -13.76
CA SER A 97 -4.95 -20.80 -13.19
C SER A 97 -3.72 -20.23 -13.89
N TRP A 98 -2.55 -20.41 -13.27
CA TRP A 98 -1.28 -20.07 -13.93
C TRP A 98 -1.06 -20.82 -15.24
N ALA A 99 -1.62 -22.03 -15.40
CA ALA A 99 -1.52 -22.79 -16.64
C ALA A 99 -2.34 -22.15 -17.78
N ASP A 100 -3.51 -21.57 -17.47
CA ASP A 100 -4.33 -20.84 -18.46
C ASP A 100 -3.63 -19.57 -18.96
N LEU A 101 -2.73 -19.02 -18.14
CA LEU A 101 -1.95 -17.82 -18.44
C LEU A 101 -0.57 -18.11 -19.04
N ALA A 102 -0.17 -19.39 -19.14
CA ALA A 102 1.22 -19.76 -19.45
C ALA A 102 1.72 -19.24 -20.81
N ASP A 103 0.81 -19.15 -21.79
CA ASP A 103 1.10 -18.69 -23.14
C ASP A 103 0.67 -17.22 -23.39
N GLN A 104 0.31 -16.49 -22.33
CA GLN A 104 -0.11 -15.09 -22.42
C GLN A 104 1.05 -14.16 -22.09
N GLU A 105 1.09 -13.00 -22.73
CA GLU A 105 2.00 -11.92 -22.34
C GLU A 105 1.43 -11.22 -21.08
N LEU A 106 2.19 -11.27 -19.98
CA LEU A 106 1.84 -10.67 -18.70
C LEU A 106 2.67 -9.40 -18.48
N LEU A 107 2.00 -8.29 -18.15
CA LEU A 107 2.62 -6.98 -17.89
C LEU A 107 3.16 -6.84 -16.47
#